data_AF-A0A8I6GIJ8-F1
#
_entry.id   AF-A0A8I6GIJ8-F1
#
_cell.length_a   1.000
_cell.length_b   1.000
_cell.length_c   1.000
_cell.angle_alpha   90.00
_cell.angle_beta   90.00
_cell.angle_gamma   90.00
#
_symmetry.space_group_name_H-M   'P 1'
#
loop_
_entity.id
_entity.type
_entity.pdbx_description
1 polymer ?
#
loop_
_entity_poly.entity_id
_entity_poly.type
_entity_poly.pdbx_seq_one_letter_code
_entity_poly.pdbx_strand_id
1 'polypeptide(L)'
;MAATASPGAGRMDGKPRTSPKSVKFLFGGLAGMGATVFVQPLDLVKNRMQLSGEGAKTREYKTSFHALTSILKAEGLRGIYTGLSAGLLRQATYTTTRLGIYTVLFERLTGADGTPPGFLLKALIGMTAGATGAFVGTPAEVALIRMTADGRLPADQRRGYKNVFNALIRIAREEGVPTLWRGCIPTMARAVVVNAAQLASYSQSKQFLLDSGYFSDNILCHFCASMISGLVTTAASMPVDIVKTRIQNMRMIDGKPEYKNGLVRRQGGGAGSKCIGCPGRDVKGAGYTEQSA
;
A
#
# COMPACT_ATOMS: atom_id res chain seq x y z
N MET A 1 -33.11 -45.72 -51.71
CA MET A 1 -32.62 -45.94 -50.33
C MET A 1 -31.80 -44.70 -49.96
N ALA A 2 -32.45 -43.65 -49.48
CA ALA A 2 -32.66 -43.37 -48.04
C ALA A 2 -31.30 -43.16 -47.36
N ALA A 3 -30.79 -41.93 -47.22
CA ALA A 3 -31.27 -40.88 -46.32
C ALA A 3 -31.55 -41.42 -44.91
N THR A 4 -30.51 -41.45 -44.08
CA THR A 4 -30.64 -41.41 -42.62
C THR A 4 -29.84 -40.21 -42.12
N ALA A 5 -30.56 -39.09 -42.03
CA ALA A 5 -30.17 -37.93 -41.24
C ALA A 5 -30.07 -38.36 -39.76
N SER A 6 -28.93 -38.10 -39.14
CA SER A 6 -28.83 -38.05 -37.69
C SER A 6 -28.98 -36.58 -37.26
N PRO A 7 -30.05 -36.22 -36.53
CA PRO A 7 -30.30 -34.85 -36.11
C PRO A 7 -29.58 -34.56 -34.78
N GLY A 8 -29.01 -33.35 -34.68
CA GLY A 8 -28.93 -32.67 -33.37
C GLY A 8 -27.64 -32.77 -32.59
N ALA A 9 -26.46 -32.58 -33.21
CA ALA A 9 -25.35 -31.98 -32.48
C ALA A 9 -25.54 -30.47 -32.49
N GLY A 10 -26.32 -29.96 -31.53
CA GLY A 10 -26.50 -28.54 -31.31
C GLY A 10 -25.14 -27.88 -31.14
N ARG A 11 -24.72 -27.16 -32.18
CA ARG A 11 -23.55 -26.29 -32.20
C ARG A 11 -23.75 -25.28 -31.07
N MET A 12 -23.13 -25.53 -29.93
CA MET A 12 -22.94 -24.49 -28.92
C MET A 12 -21.95 -23.49 -29.53
N ASP A 13 -22.47 -22.57 -30.34
CA ASP A 13 -21.83 -21.30 -30.64
C ASP A 13 -21.82 -20.46 -29.36
N GLY A 14 -21.02 -20.91 -28.39
CA GLY A 14 -20.65 -20.15 -27.21
C GLY A 14 -19.68 -19.06 -27.61
N LYS A 15 -20.17 -18.01 -28.29
CA LYS A 15 -19.47 -16.71 -28.26
C LYS A 15 -19.16 -16.46 -26.78
N PRO A 16 -17.87 -16.30 -26.37
CA PRO A 16 -17.58 -16.00 -24.98
C PRO A 16 -18.34 -14.72 -24.66
N ARG A 17 -19.36 -14.82 -23.81
CA ARG A 17 -20.19 -13.68 -23.41
C ARG A 17 -19.26 -12.71 -22.69
N THR A 18 -18.69 -11.77 -23.45
CA THR A 18 -17.82 -10.74 -22.93
C THR A 18 -18.68 -9.83 -22.06
N SER A 19 -18.68 -10.13 -20.77
CA SER A 19 -19.40 -9.35 -19.76
C SER A 19 -19.11 -7.86 -19.93
N PRO A 20 -20.13 -6.98 -19.82
CA PRO A 20 -19.97 -5.54 -19.99
C PRO A 20 -18.80 -5.01 -19.16
N LYS A 21 -18.05 -4.04 -19.68
CA LYS A 21 -16.90 -3.42 -18.97
C LYS A 21 -17.29 -2.98 -17.55
N SER A 22 -18.51 -2.44 -17.38
CA SER A 22 -19.07 -2.02 -16.09
C SER A 22 -19.33 -3.17 -15.11
N VAL A 23 -19.73 -4.35 -15.62
CA VAL A 23 -19.97 -5.53 -14.78
C VAL A 23 -18.64 -6.10 -14.30
N LYS A 24 -17.64 -6.21 -15.18
CA LYS A 24 -16.26 -6.59 -14.79
C LYS A 24 -15.67 -5.62 -13.76
N PHE A 25 -15.94 -4.32 -13.93
CA PHE A 25 -15.55 -3.28 -13.00
C PHE A 25 -16.23 -3.45 -11.63
N LEU A 26 -17.54 -3.70 -11.60
CA LEU A 26 -18.30 -3.87 -10.37
C LEU A 26 -17.84 -5.11 -9.59
N PHE A 27 -17.70 -6.26 -10.27
CA PHE A 27 -17.18 -7.47 -9.65
C PHE A 27 -15.74 -7.30 -9.17
N GLY A 28 -14.87 -6.64 -9.93
CA GLY A 28 -13.50 -6.35 -9.53
C GLY A 28 -13.42 -5.41 -8.31
N GLY A 29 -14.28 -4.39 -8.28
CA GLY A 29 -14.38 -3.45 -7.16
C GLY A 29 -14.91 -4.11 -5.88
N LEU A 30 -16.01 -4.86 -5.99
CA LEU A 30 -16.60 -5.60 -4.86
C LEU A 30 -15.65 -6.66 -4.32
N ALA A 31 -14.97 -7.42 -5.19
CA ALA A 31 -13.96 -8.38 -4.79
C ALA A 31 -12.79 -7.69 -4.07
N GLY A 32 -12.32 -6.55 -4.57
CA GLY A 32 -11.27 -5.76 -3.93
C GLY A 32 -11.67 -5.22 -2.55
N MET A 33 -12.90 -4.72 -2.40
CA MET A 33 -13.43 -4.27 -1.12
C MET A 33 -13.60 -5.43 -0.13
N GLY A 34 -14.11 -6.57 -0.59
CA GLY A 34 -14.20 -7.78 0.23
C GLY A 34 -12.83 -8.25 0.72
N ALA A 35 -11.84 -8.32 -0.17
CA ALA A 35 -10.46 -8.65 0.20
C ALA A 35 -9.88 -7.66 1.23
N THR A 36 -10.19 -6.37 1.09
CA THR A 36 -9.73 -5.34 2.04
C THR A 36 -10.22 -5.59 3.46
N VAL A 37 -11.45 -6.10 3.64
CA VAL A 37 -11.97 -6.43 4.98
C VAL A 37 -11.11 -7.51 5.67
N PHE A 38 -10.67 -8.52 4.93
CA PHE A 38 -9.83 -9.60 5.47
C PHE A 38 -8.37 -9.20 5.65
N VAL A 39 -7.85 -8.31 4.79
CA VAL A 39 -6.46 -7.85 4.83
C VAL A 39 -6.25 -6.71 5.85
N GLN A 40 -7.29 -5.94 6.18
CA GLN A 40 -7.21 -4.79 7.10
C GLN A 40 -6.53 -5.09 8.45
N PRO A 41 -6.82 -6.22 9.14
CA PRO A 41 -6.10 -6.59 10.36
C PRO A 41 -4.58 -6.68 10.17
N LEU A 42 -4.15 -7.28 9.06
CA LEU A 42 -2.73 -7.45 8.73
C LEU A 42 -2.09 -6.11 8.34
N ASP A 43 -2.80 -5.29 7.58
CA ASP A 43 -2.36 -3.95 7.21
C ASP A 43 -2.20 -3.05 8.45
N LEU A 44 -3.12 -3.14 9.42
CA LEU A 44 -3.01 -2.40 10.68
C LEU A 44 -1.78 -2.84 11.47
N VAL A 45 -1.56 -4.14 11.64
CA VAL A 45 -0.38 -4.68 12.34
C VAL A 45 0.90 -4.24 11.64
N LYS A 46 0.95 -4.36 10.31
CA LYS A 46 2.10 -3.95 9.49
C LYS A 46 2.39 -2.45 9.67
N ASN A 47 1.38 -1.60 9.53
CA ASN A 47 1.54 -0.15 9.70
C ASN A 47 2.04 0.18 11.11
N ARG A 48 1.45 -0.41 12.15
CA ARG A 48 1.89 -0.16 13.53
C ARG A 48 3.30 -0.66 13.81
N MET A 49 3.70 -1.80 13.26
CA MET A 49 5.07 -2.31 13.39
C MET A 49 6.09 -1.43 12.66
N GLN A 50 5.75 -0.94 11.46
CA GLN A 50 6.61 -0.03 10.71
C GLN A 50 6.80 1.30 11.46
N LEU A 51 5.76 1.78 12.13
CA LEU A 51 5.81 2.98 12.98
C LEU A 51 6.53 2.75 14.32
N SER A 52 6.57 1.52 14.83
CA SER A 52 7.22 1.14 16.11
C SER A 52 8.73 1.30 16.14
N GLY A 53 9.36 1.54 14.99
CA GLY A 53 10.81 1.78 14.89
C GLY A 53 11.21 3.25 15.04
N GLU A 54 10.25 4.17 15.21
CA GLU A 54 10.53 5.61 15.26
C GLU A 54 10.31 6.20 16.66
N GLY A 55 11.34 6.87 17.17
CA GLY A 55 11.28 7.66 18.40
C GLY A 55 11.56 6.92 19.71
N ALA A 56 11.61 5.58 19.72
CA ALA A 56 11.95 4.79 20.92
C ALA A 56 13.26 4.01 20.71
N LYS A 57 14.14 3.98 21.73
CA LYS A 57 15.38 3.18 21.74
C LYS A 57 15.14 1.66 21.67
N THR A 58 13.89 1.21 21.80
CA THR A 58 13.48 -0.19 21.78
C THR A 58 12.26 -0.39 20.88
N ARG A 59 12.30 -1.41 20.00
CA ARG A 59 11.14 -1.83 19.20
C ARG A 59 10.00 -2.24 20.14
N GLU A 60 8.93 -1.44 20.19
CA GLU A 60 7.74 -1.68 21.01
C GLU A 60 7.03 -3.00 20.64
N TYR A 61 7.14 -3.42 19.37
CA TYR A 61 6.68 -4.73 18.89
C TYR A 61 7.85 -5.58 18.38
N LYS A 62 8.15 -6.68 19.09
CA LYS A 62 9.22 -7.62 18.71
C LYS A 62 8.81 -8.57 17.58
N THR A 63 7.53 -8.91 17.48
CA THR A 63 6.97 -9.83 16.47
C THR A 63 5.55 -9.43 16.06
N SER A 64 5.11 -9.84 14.86
CA SER A 64 3.74 -9.56 14.36
C SER A 64 2.64 -10.14 15.23
N PHE A 65 2.89 -11.31 15.82
CA PHE A 65 1.98 -11.94 16.77
C PHE A 65 1.90 -11.17 18.10
N HIS A 66 3.03 -10.62 18.57
CA HIS A 66 3.04 -9.76 19.74
C HIS A 66 2.25 -8.46 19.47
N ALA A 67 2.45 -7.84 18.30
CA ALA A 67 1.66 -6.67 17.91
C ALA A 67 0.15 -6.98 17.89
N LEU A 68 -0.26 -8.06 17.21
CA LEU A 68 -1.68 -8.43 17.13
C LEU A 68 -2.31 -8.69 18.51
N THR A 69 -1.62 -9.46 19.37
CA THR A 69 -2.12 -9.76 20.72
C THR A 69 -2.14 -8.55 21.63
N SER A 70 -1.15 -7.65 21.54
CA SER A 70 -1.15 -6.37 22.27
C SER A 70 -2.31 -5.48 21.83
N ILE A 71 -2.60 -5.39 20.53
CA ILE A 71 -3.72 -4.60 19.99
C ILE A 71 -5.06 -5.17 20.45
N LEU A 72 -5.23 -6.49 20.40
CA LEU A 72 -6.44 -7.15 20.90
C LEU A 72 -6.68 -6.87 22.38
N LYS A 73 -5.63 -6.91 23.20
CA LYS A 73 -5.75 -6.65 24.65
C LYS A 73 -5.99 -5.18 24.97
N ALA A 74 -5.42 -4.25 24.20
CA ALA A 74 -5.51 -2.82 24.47
C ALA A 74 -6.76 -2.14 23.87
N GLU A 75 -7.21 -2.57 22.68
CA GLU A 75 -8.27 -1.89 21.91
C GLU A 75 -9.44 -2.81 21.53
N GLY A 76 -9.32 -4.11 21.82
CA GLY A 76 -10.34 -5.10 21.48
C GLY A 76 -10.48 -5.38 19.98
N LEU A 77 -11.51 -6.15 19.63
CA LEU A 77 -11.79 -6.56 18.25
C LEU A 77 -12.11 -5.37 17.32
N ARG A 78 -12.72 -4.31 17.86
CA ARG A 78 -13.04 -3.10 17.09
C ARG A 78 -11.78 -2.30 16.73
N GLY A 79 -10.74 -2.36 17.58
CA GLY A 79 -9.44 -1.73 17.33
C GLY A 79 -8.73 -2.26 16.09
N ILE A 80 -8.85 -3.56 15.80
CA ILE A 80 -8.24 -4.21 14.63
C ILE A 80 -8.79 -3.67 13.30
N TYR A 81 -10.06 -3.25 13.29
CA TYR A 81 -10.71 -2.69 12.10
C TYR A 81 -10.61 -1.17 12.03
N THR A 82 -9.80 -0.54 12.89
CA THR A 82 -9.53 0.90 12.81
C THR A 82 -8.91 1.25 11.46
N GLY A 83 -9.47 2.25 10.80
CA GLY A 83 -9.05 2.64 9.45
C GLY A 83 -9.67 1.85 8.31
N LEU A 84 -10.57 0.88 8.57
CA LEU A 84 -11.24 0.11 7.50
C LEU A 84 -11.94 1.01 6.48
N SER A 85 -12.62 2.07 6.94
CA SER A 85 -13.27 3.04 6.03
C SER A 85 -12.27 3.76 5.12
N ALA A 86 -11.06 4.02 5.61
CA ALA A 86 -9.99 4.60 4.80
C ALA A 86 -9.36 3.57 3.85
N GLY A 87 -9.24 2.31 4.27
CA GLY A 87 -8.81 1.20 3.42
C GLY A 87 -9.77 0.96 2.26
N LEU A 88 -11.07 0.95 2.53
CA LEU A 88 -12.12 0.82 1.52
C LEU A 88 -12.13 2.00 0.56
N LEU A 89 -12.01 3.23 1.07
CA LEU A 89 -11.92 4.42 0.21
C LEU A 89 -10.68 4.34 -0.69
N ARG A 90 -9.52 3.96 -0.13
CA ARG A 90 -8.27 3.77 -0.90
C ARG A 90 -8.46 2.75 -2.01
N GLN A 91 -9.10 1.62 -1.72
CA GLN A 91 -9.33 0.57 -2.71
C GLN A 91 -10.30 1.04 -3.81
N ALA A 92 -11.37 1.74 -3.43
CA ALA A 92 -12.33 2.30 -4.37
C ALA A 92 -11.67 3.35 -5.28
N THR A 93 -10.96 4.33 -4.74
CA THR A 93 -10.31 5.39 -5.52
C THR A 93 -9.19 4.85 -6.40
N TYR A 94 -8.34 3.96 -5.87
CA TYR A 94 -7.22 3.39 -6.61
C TYR A 94 -7.69 2.50 -7.76
N THR A 95 -8.66 1.61 -7.50
CA THR A 95 -9.17 0.68 -8.52
C THR A 95 -9.95 1.43 -9.60
N THR A 96 -10.79 2.39 -9.22
CA THR A 96 -11.59 3.19 -10.15
C THR A 96 -10.70 3.98 -11.10
N THR A 97 -9.75 4.73 -10.53
CA THR A 97 -8.85 5.57 -11.32
C THR A 97 -7.94 4.73 -12.21
N ARG A 98 -7.35 3.66 -11.68
CA ARG A 98 -6.47 2.78 -12.45
C ARG A 98 -7.21 2.16 -13.63
N LEU A 99 -8.42 1.62 -13.42
CA LEU A 99 -9.19 1.01 -14.51
C LEU A 99 -9.66 2.06 -15.51
N GLY A 100 -10.15 3.22 -15.06
CA GLY A 100 -10.62 4.29 -15.94
C GLY A 100 -9.51 4.85 -16.83
N ILE A 101 -8.35 5.18 -16.24
CA ILE A 101 -7.18 5.66 -17.00
C ILE A 101 -6.66 4.56 -17.93
N TYR A 102 -6.58 3.31 -17.46
CA TYR A 102 -6.16 2.20 -18.29
C TYR A 102 -7.09 2.02 -19.50
N THR A 103 -8.41 2.02 -19.32
CA THR A 103 -9.35 1.85 -20.44
C THR A 103 -9.29 2.99 -21.43
N VAL A 104 -9.22 4.23 -20.96
CA VAL A 104 -9.14 5.41 -21.83
C VAL A 104 -7.85 5.40 -22.65
N LEU A 105 -6.70 5.21 -21.99
CA LEU A 105 -5.42 5.16 -22.70
C LEU A 105 -5.33 3.95 -23.63
N PHE A 106 -5.85 2.79 -23.22
CA PHE A 106 -5.86 1.59 -24.06
C PHE A 106 -6.71 1.77 -25.31
N GLU A 107 -7.90 2.39 -25.20
CA GLU A 107 -8.75 2.68 -26.36
C GLU A 107 -8.15 3.74 -27.28
N ARG A 108 -7.54 4.79 -26.71
CA ARG A 108 -6.91 5.87 -27.50
C ARG A 108 -5.65 5.40 -28.25
N LEU A 109 -4.97 4.39 -27.74
CA LEU A 109 -3.70 3.87 -28.29
C LEU A 109 -3.87 2.56 -29.06
N THR A 110 -5.08 1.98 -29.05
CA THR A 110 -5.46 0.91 -29.98
C THR A 110 -5.67 1.56 -31.35
N GLY A 111 -4.98 1.07 -32.38
CA GLY A 111 -5.07 1.65 -33.73
C GLY A 111 -6.51 1.59 -34.28
N ALA A 112 -6.80 2.43 -35.29
CA ALA A 112 -8.11 2.45 -35.96
C ALA A 112 -8.54 1.07 -36.52
N ASP A 113 -7.56 0.19 -36.76
CA ASP A 113 -7.74 -1.19 -37.25
C ASP A 113 -8.05 -2.21 -36.13
N GLY A 114 -8.15 -1.78 -34.86
CA GLY A 114 -8.38 -2.67 -33.72
C GLY A 114 -7.17 -3.50 -33.29
N THR A 115 -5.97 -3.21 -33.83
CA THR A 115 -4.74 -3.89 -33.46
C THR A 115 -4.37 -3.56 -32.01
N PRO A 116 -4.23 -4.56 -31.13
CA PRO A 116 -3.95 -4.30 -29.73
C PRO A 116 -2.55 -3.70 -29.58
N PRO A 117 -2.36 -2.71 -28.68
CA PRO A 117 -1.07 -2.07 -28.50
C PRO A 117 0.01 -3.09 -28.16
N GLY A 118 1.23 -2.84 -28.64
CA GLY A 118 2.40 -3.66 -28.37
C GLY A 118 2.60 -3.86 -26.86
N PHE A 119 3.28 -4.93 -26.48
CA PHE A 119 3.48 -5.29 -25.07
C PHE A 119 4.08 -4.14 -24.24
N LEU A 120 5.09 -3.45 -24.78
CA LEU A 120 5.70 -2.29 -24.13
C LEU A 120 4.73 -1.09 -23.99
N LEU A 121 3.84 -0.88 -24.97
CA LEU A 121 2.87 0.20 -24.88
C LEU A 121 1.79 -0.11 -23.83
N LYS A 122 1.32 -1.36 -23.75
CA LYS A 122 0.45 -1.84 -22.66
C LYS A 122 1.11 -1.67 -21.29
N ALA A 123 2.42 -1.90 -21.20
CA ALA A 123 3.22 -1.63 -20.01
C ALA A 123 3.10 -0.19 -19.57
N LEU A 124 3.38 0.74 -20.49
CA LEU A 124 3.39 2.18 -20.24
C LEU A 124 2.00 2.68 -19.84
N ILE A 125 0.95 2.16 -20.48
CA ILE A 125 -0.44 2.43 -20.10
C ILE A 125 -0.72 1.93 -18.67
N GLY A 126 -0.28 0.72 -18.33
CA GLY A 126 -0.43 0.16 -16.97
C GLY A 126 0.33 0.97 -15.91
N MET A 127 1.57 1.38 -16.19
CA MET A 127 2.39 2.18 -15.29
C MET A 127 1.84 3.58 -15.07
N THR A 128 1.41 4.26 -16.14
CA THR A 128 0.77 5.59 -16.05
C THR A 128 -0.55 5.52 -15.30
N ALA A 129 -1.41 4.54 -15.62
CA ALA A 129 -2.65 4.31 -14.88
C ALA A 129 -2.42 4.00 -13.40
N GLY A 130 -1.37 3.24 -13.08
CA GLY A 130 -0.95 2.94 -11.71
C GLY A 130 -0.46 4.18 -10.96
N ALA A 131 0.35 5.03 -11.61
CA ALA A 131 0.85 6.28 -11.04
C ALA A 131 -0.27 7.29 -10.79
N THR A 132 -1.16 7.50 -11.76
CA THR A 132 -2.33 8.38 -11.58
C THR A 132 -3.29 7.83 -10.53
N GLY A 133 -3.51 6.51 -10.49
CA GLY A 133 -4.29 5.87 -9.44
C GLY A 133 -3.68 6.05 -8.05
N ALA A 134 -2.36 5.96 -7.93
CA ALA A 134 -1.63 6.25 -6.69
C ALA A 134 -1.80 7.71 -6.27
N PHE A 135 -1.71 8.67 -7.20
CA PHE A 135 -1.92 10.09 -6.91
C PHE A 135 -3.32 10.35 -6.33
N VAL A 136 -4.37 9.83 -6.98
CA VAL A 136 -5.76 10.00 -6.52
C VAL A 136 -6.03 9.24 -5.22
N GLY A 137 -5.36 8.10 -4.99
CA GLY A 137 -5.49 7.31 -3.77
C GLY A 137 -4.66 7.82 -2.58
N THR A 138 -3.74 8.77 -2.79
CA THR A 138 -2.82 9.23 -1.73
C THR A 138 -3.55 9.86 -0.53
N PRO A 139 -4.60 10.70 -0.70
CA PRO A 139 -5.35 11.24 0.44
C PRO A 139 -5.95 10.15 1.34
N ALA A 140 -6.53 9.10 0.73
CA ALA A 140 -7.09 7.97 1.46
C ALA A 140 -6.00 7.14 2.17
N GLU A 141 -4.82 7.01 1.55
CA GLU A 141 -3.65 6.36 2.17
C GLU A 141 -3.14 7.15 3.39
N VAL A 142 -3.04 8.48 3.31
CA VAL A 142 -2.65 9.34 4.44
C VAL A 142 -3.66 9.23 5.59
N ALA A 143 -4.96 9.24 5.28
CA ALA A 143 -6.01 9.04 6.28
C ALA A 143 -5.91 7.65 6.92
N LEU A 144 -5.69 6.59 6.14
CA LEU A 144 -5.53 5.21 6.63
C LEU A 144 -4.33 5.09 7.59
N ILE A 145 -3.17 5.63 7.22
CA ILE A 145 -1.97 5.59 8.07
C ILE A 145 -2.22 6.33 9.39
N ARG A 146 -2.83 7.52 9.34
CA ARG A 146 -3.13 8.30 10.55
C ARG A 146 -4.16 7.64 11.46
N MET A 147 -5.21 7.07 10.89
CA MET A 147 -6.22 6.34 11.67
C MET A 147 -5.64 5.06 12.31
N THR A 148 -4.80 4.31 11.59
CA THR A 148 -4.17 3.09 12.11
C THR A 148 -3.07 3.36 13.14
N ALA A 149 -2.39 4.51 13.02
CA ALA A 149 -1.39 4.99 13.98
C ALA A 149 -2.00 5.52 15.28
N ASP A 150 -3.25 6.00 15.25
CA ASP A 150 -3.87 6.74 16.35
C ASP A 150 -3.90 5.96 17.68
N GLY A 151 -4.13 4.65 17.62
CA GLY A 151 -4.14 3.79 18.81
C GLY A 151 -2.79 3.66 19.53
N ARG A 152 -1.69 3.96 18.84
CA ARG A 152 -0.33 4.00 19.43
C ARG A 152 -0.06 5.27 20.23
N LEU A 153 -0.80 6.34 19.99
CA LEU A 153 -0.59 7.60 20.69
C LEU A 153 -1.11 7.46 22.14
N PRO A 154 -0.42 8.08 23.12
CA PRO A 154 -0.91 8.14 24.48
C PRO A 154 -2.25 8.89 24.50
N ALA A 155 -3.12 8.58 25.48
CA ALA A 155 -4.54 8.93 25.43
C ALA A 155 -4.83 10.43 25.26
N ASP A 156 -3.90 11.28 25.72
CA ASP A 156 -3.87 12.74 25.61
C ASP A 156 -3.56 13.27 24.20
N GLN A 157 -2.93 12.46 23.34
CA GLN A 157 -2.51 12.85 21.98
C GLN A 157 -3.28 12.12 20.87
N ARG A 158 -4.25 11.28 21.23
CA ARG A 158 -5.11 10.58 20.26
C ARG A 158 -5.98 11.58 19.51
N ARG A 159 -5.99 11.49 18.19
CA ARG A 159 -6.72 12.39 17.29
C ARG A 159 -8.20 12.01 17.19
N GLY A 160 -8.54 10.74 17.44
CA GLY A 160 -9.93 10.28 17.60
C GLY A 160 -10.74 10.35 16.30
N TYR A 161 -10.15 9.97 15.16
CA TYR A 161 -10.85 10.00 13.88
C TYR A 161 -12.01 9.00 13.85
N LYS A 162 -13.23 9.50 13.66
CA LYS A 162 -14.43 8.64 13.63
C LYS A 162 -14.56 7.87 12.33
N ASN A 163 -14.28 8.52 11.20
CA ASN A 163 -14.45 8.01 9.84
C ASN A 163 -13.39 8.61 8.90
N VAL A 164 -13.17 7.99 7.74
CA VAL A 164 -12.26 8.52 6.71
C VAL A 164 -12.59 9.95 6.28
N PHE A 165 -13.87 10.29 6.09
CA PHE A 165 -14.26 11.65 5.70
C PHE A 165 -13.95 12.67 6.79
N ASN A 166 -14.19 12.31 8.05
CA ASN A 166 -13.82 13.15 9.18
C ASN A 166 -12.29 13.33 9.24
N ALA A 167 -11.52 12.29 8.98
CA ALA A 167 -10.06 12.37 8.91
C ALA A 167 -9.60 13.30 7.77
N LEU A 168 -10.11 13.11 6.55
CA LEU A 168 -9.73 13.93 5.40
C LEU A 168 -10.06 15.41 5.61
N ILE A 169 -11.27 15.73 6.09
CA ILE A 169 -11.70 17.10 6.35
C ILE A 169 -10.85 17.74 7.44
N ARG A 170 -10.59 17.03 8.54
CA ARG A 170 -9.76 17.56 9.64
C ARG A 170 -8.32 17.76 9.22
N ILE A 171 -7.73 16.82 8.48
CA ILE A 171 -6.36 16.99 7.94
C ILE A 171 -6.30 18.21 7.04
N ALA A 172 -7.26 18.38 6.13
CA ALA A 172 -7.29 19.52 5.23
C ALA A 172 -7.46 20.86 5.97
N ARG A 173 -8.27 20.89 7.04
CA ARG A 173 -8.58 22.11 7.80
C ARG A 173 -7.48 22.47 8.81
N GLU A 174 -6.92 21.48 9.50
CA GLU A 174 -5.94 21.68 10.59
C GLU A 174 -4.51 21.81 10.05
N GLU A 175 -4.17 21.09 8.97
CA GLU A 175 -2.79 21.01 8.45
C GLU A 175 -2.67 21.45 6.98
N GLY A 176 -3.79 21.83 6.35
CA GLY A 176 -3.84 22.28 4.96
C GLY A 176 -4.02 21.16 3.93
N VAL A 177 -4.64 21.52 2.81
CA VAL A 177 -4.87 20.63 1.65
C VAL A 177 -3.61 19.92 1.11
N PRO A 178 -2.42 20.55 0.97
CA PRO A 178 -1.26 19.85 0.42
C PRO A 178 -0.79 18.67 1.29
N THR A 179 -1.15 18.65 2.57
CA THR A 179 -0.80 17.57 3.49
C THR A 179 -1.46 16.24 3.11
N LEU A 180 -2.58 16.25 2.38
CA LEU A 180 -3.23 15.04 1.87
C LEU A 180 -2.39 14.30 0.82
N TRP A 181 -1.48 15.00 0.13
CA TRP A 181 -0.56 14.40 -0.85
C TRP A 181 0.87 14.22 -0.30
N ARG A 182 1.05 14.35 1.01
CA ARG A 182 2.35 14.10 1.65
C ARG A 182 2.75 12.63 1.42
N GLY A 183 3.91 12.44 0.78
CA GLY A 183 4.38 11.10 0.39
C GLY A 183 3.78 10.56 -0.92
N CYS A 184 3.10 11.39 -1.71
CA CYS A 184 2.61 11.03 -3.04
C CYS A 184 3.74 10.54 -3.97
N ILE A 185 4.85 11.29 -4.05
CA ILE A 185 6.00 10.98 -4.91
C ILE A 185 6.52 9.55 -4.68
N PRO A 186 6.87 9.14 -3.45
CA PRO A 186 7.34 7.77 -3.23
C PRO A 186 6.25 6.72 -3.46
N THR A 187 4.96 7.04 -3.24
CA THR A 187 3.86 6.12 -3.56
C THR A 187 3.73 5.88 -5.07
N MET A 188 3.84 6.94 -5.88
CA MET A 188 3.83 6.84 -7.34
C MET A 188 5.09 6.13 -7.86
N ALA A 189 6.27 6.48 -7.36
CA ALA A 189 7.52 5.84 -7.73
C ALA A 189 7.49 4.32 -7.45
N ARG A 190 7.00 3.93 -6.27
CA ARG A 190 6.77 2.53 -5.93
C ARG A 190 5.80 1.86 -6.92
N ALA A 191 4.69 2.52 -7.26
CA ALA A 191 3.73 1.96 -8.21
C ALA A 191 4.36 1.73 -9.59
N VAL A 192 5.16 2.67 -10.09
CA VAL A 192 5.87 2.51 -11.37
C VAL A 192 6.88 1.37 -11.31
N VAL A 193 7.74 1.33 -10.28
CA VAL A 193 8.78 0.30 -10.13
C VAL A 193 8.18 -1.10 -10.00
N VAL A 194 7.13 -1.26 -9.18
CA VAL A 194 6.45 -2.56 -9.02
C VAL A 194 5.82 -3.02 -10.33
N ASN A 195 5.12 -2.14 -11.06
CA ASN A 195 4.51 -2.52 -12.33
C ASN A 195 5.57 -2.83 -13.40
N ALA A 196 6.66 -2.06 -13.46
CA ALA A 196 7.76 -2.29 -14.40
C ALA A 196 8.46 -3.63 -14.14
N ALA A 197 8.84 -3.89 -12.88
CA ALA A 197 9.50 -5.12 -12.47
C ALA A 197 8.59 -6.33 -12.69
N GLN A 198 7.34 -6.26 -12.25
CA GLN A 198 6.37 -7.35 -12.44
C GLN A 198 6.23 -7.71 -13.91
N LEU A 199 6.12 -6.71 -14.78
CA LEU A 199 5.95 -6.93 -16.20
C LEU A 199 7.19 -7.53 -16.87
N ALA A 200 8.36 -6.94 -16.63
CA ALA A 200 9.61 -7.40 -17.20
C ALA A 200 9.93 -8.83 -16.75
N SER A 201 9.81 -9.09 -15.44
CA SER A 201 10.12 -10.39 -14.85
C SER A 201 9.09 -11.45 -15.23
N TYR A 202 7.80 -11.11 -15.31
CA TYR A 202 6.77 -12.08 -15.71
C TYR A 202 6.94 -12.54 -17.14
N SER A 203 7.15 -11.63 -18.09
CA SER A 203 7.30 -12.01 -19.49
C SER A 203 8.55 -12.83 -19.73
N GLN A 204 9.67 -12.45 -19.12
CA GLN A 204 10.91 -13.22 -19.25
C GLN A 204 10.80 -14.59 -18.59
N SER A 205 10.17 -14.67 -17.41
CA SER A 205 9.95 -15.95 -16.73
C SER A 205 9.01 -16.85 -17.55
N LYS A 206 7.93 -16.28 -18.11
CA LYS A 206 7.00 -17.05 -18.96
C LYS A 206 7.71 -17.59 -20.22
N GLN A 207 8.47 -16.75 -20.92
CA GLN A 207 9.22 -17.16 -22.11
C GLN A 207 10.23 -18.25 -21.77
N PHE A 208 11.03 -18.05 -20.72
CA PHE A 208 12.01 -19.05 -20.28
C PHE A 208 11.39 -20.40 -19.90
N LEU A 209 10.22 -20.40 -19.24
CA LEU A 209 9.53 -21.64 -18.89
C LEU A 209 8.96 -22.35 -20.12
N LEU A 210 8.41 -21.62 -21.09
CA LEU A 210 7.87 -22.21 -22.32
C LEU A 210 9.00 -22.74 -23.23
N ASP A 211 10.11 -22.02 -23.33
CA ASP A 211 11.27 -22.41 -24.13
C ASP A 211 12.01 -23.62 -23.55
N SER A 212 11.84 -23.91 -22.26
CA SER A 212 12.43 -25.09 -21.61
C SER A 212 11.85 -26.43 -22.11
N GLY A 213 10.72 -26.42 -22.84
CA GLY A 213 10.08 -27.62 -23.39
C GLY A 213 9.38 -28.52 -22.36
N TYR A 214 9.63 -28.33 -21.05
CA TYR A 214 8.99 -29.07 -19.96
C TYR A 214 7.60 -28.54 -19.58
N PHE A 215 7.30 -27.29 -19.92
CA PHE A 215 6.04 -26.63 -19.57
C PHE A 215 5.29 -26.15 -20.82
N SER A 216 4.02 -26.53 -20.93
CA SER A 216 3.07 -25.92 -21.89
C SER A 216 2.35 -24.74 -21.24
N ASP A 217 1.58 -23.95 -22.01
CA ASP A 217 0.81 -22.78 -21.53
C ASP A 217 -0.38 -23.20 -20.63
N ASN A 218 -0.05 -23.77 -19.48
CA ASN A 218 -0.95 -24.33 -18.47
C ASN A 218 -0.93 -23.47 -17.20
N ILE A 219 -1.93 -23.65 -16.33
CA ILE A 219 -2.03 -22.97 -15.03
C ILE A 219 -0.73 -23.08 -14.21
N LEU A 220 -0.07 -24.24 -14.25
CA LEU A 220 1.20 -24.50 -13.57
C LEU A 220 2.35 -23.61 -14.07
N CYS A 221 2.43 -23.38 -15.38
CA CYS A 221 3.41 -22.47 -15.98
C CYS A 221 3.17 -21.03 -15.51
N HIS A 222 1.92 -20.56 -15.58
CA HIS A 222 1.56 -19.24 -15.09
C HIS A 222 1.82 -19.07 -13.59
N PHE A 223 1.59 -20.11 -12.78
CA PHE A 223 1.86 -20.11 -11.35
C PHE A 223 3.36 -19.97 -11.06
N CYS A 224 4.21 -20.80 -11.67
CA CYS A 224 5.66 -20.74 -11.51
C CYS A 224 6.25 -19.40 -12.01
N ALA A 225 5.82 -18.93 -13.18
CA ALA A 225 6.22 -17.62 -13.70
C ALA A 225 5.80 -16.47 -12.77
N SER A 226 4.63 -16.58 -12.12
CA SER A 226 4.16 -15.60 -11.15
C SER A 226 4.97 -15.63 -9.85
N MET A 227 5.40 -16.81 -9.37
CA MET A 227 6.27 -16.92 -8.20
C MET A 227 7.64 -16.29 -8.43
N ILE A 228 8.27 -16.60 -9.57
CA ILE A 228 9.58 -16.01 -9.94
C ILE A 228 9.45 -14.50 -10.09
N SER A 229 8.43 -14.03 -10.82
CA SER A 229 8.14 -12.60 -10.96
C SER A 229 7.89 -11.92 -9.61
N GLY A 230 7.16 -12.56 -8.69
CA GLY A 230 6.89 -12.04 -7.36
C GLY A 230 8.16 -11.84 -6.51
N LEU A 231 9.09 -12.80 -6.55
CA LEU A 231 10.38 -12.70 -5.86
C LEU A 231 11.23 -11.55 -6.42
N VAL A 232 11.35 -11.46 -7.74
CA VAL A 232 12.13 -10.41 -8.40
C VAL A 232 11.50 -9.03 -8.17
N THR A 233 10.18 -8.94 -8.24
CA THR A 233 9.44 -7.69 -7.96
C THR A 233 9.67 -7.23 -6.53
N THR A 234 9.69 -8.16 -5.56
CA THR A 234 9.97 -7.83 -4.16
C THR A 234 11.38 -7.30 -4.01
N ALA A 235 12.39 -7.99 -4.55
CA ALA A 235 13.78 -7.52 -4.51
C ALA A 235 13.97 -6.13 -5.16
N ALA A 236 13.33 -5.89 -6.30
CA ALA A 236 13.40 -4.62 -7.01
C ALA A 236 12.65 -3.47 -6.29
N SER A 237 11.58 -3.77 -5.57
CA SER A 237 10.75 -2.77 -4.88
C SER A 237 11.24 -2.43 -3.47
N MET A 238 12.00 -3.31 -2.81
CA MET A 238 12.51 -3.09 -1.45
C MET A 238 13.25 -1.75 -1.24
N PRO A 239 14.15 -1.28 -2.14
CA PRO A 239 14.82 0.01 -1.96
C PRO A 239 13.83 1.18 -1.99
N VAL A 240 12.85 1.12 -2.89
CA VAL A 240 11.82 2.15 -3.04
C VAL A 240 10.87 2.12 -1.85
N ASP A 241 10.55 0.94 -1.33
CA ASP A 241 9.74 0.76 -0.13
C ASP A 241 10.44 1.33 1.11
N ILE A 242 11.76 1.17 1.22
CA ILE A 242 12.56 1.80 2.29
C ILE A 242 12.51 3.32 2.17
N VAL A 243 12.69 3.89 0.98
CA VAL A 243 12.61 5.35 0.77
C VAL A 243 11.20 5.87 1.06
N LYS A 244 10.16 5.15 0.61
CA LYS A 244 8.76 5.50 0.84
C LYS A 244 8.43 5.53 2.33
N THR A 245 8.80 4.48 3.05
CA THR A 245 8.57 4.40 4.50
C THR A 245 9.32 5.52 5.22
N ARG A 246 10.55 5.86 4.84
CA ARG A 246 11.30 6.98 5.43
C ARG A 246 10.65 8.35 5.19
N ILE A 247 10.15 8.62 3.98
CA ILE A 247 9.57 9.92 3.61
C ILE A 247 8.15 10.08 4.15
N GLN A 248 7.30 9.05 4.06
CA GLN A 248 5.93 9.09 4.57
C GLN A 248 5.88 9.26 6.09
N ASN A 249 6.97 8.89 6.77
CA ASN A 249 7.06 8.93 8.22
C ASN A 249 7.80 10.17 8.77
N MET A 250 8.27 11.09 7.91
CA MET A 250 8.82 12.37 8.37
C MET A 250 7.76 13.21 9.08
N ARG A 251 7.95 13.48 10.37
CA ARG A 251 7.27 14.56 11.10
C ARG A 251 7.88 15.91 10.68
N MET A 252 7.05 16.92 10.42
CA MET A 252 7.52 18.32 10.41
C MET A 252 7.51 18.78 11.86
N ILE A 253 8.65 19.24 12.35
CA ILE A 253 8.73 20.04 13.57
C ILE A 253 9.07 21.45 13.05
N ASP A 254 8.18 22.43 13.29
CA ASP A 254 8.37 23.84 12.93
C ASP A 254 8.68 24.12 11.45
N GLY A 255 7.92 23.50 10.53
CA GLY A 255 7.98 23.84 9.10
C GLY A 255 9.27 23.44 8.38
N LYS A 256 10.19 22.72 9.02
CA LYS A 256 11.43 22.21 8.42
C LYS A 256 11.46 20.67 8.47
N PRO A 257 11.88 20.00 7.38
CA PRO A 257 12.04 18.55 7.39
C PRO A 257 13.20 18.14 8.31
N GLU A 258 12.99 17.10 9.11
CA GLU A 258 13.98 16.59 10.08
C GLU A 258 15.24 16.01 9.40
N TYR A 259 15.18 15.64 8.12
CA TYR A 259 16.31 15.11 7.35
C TYR A 259 16.54 15.85 6.03
N LYS A 260 17.76 16.33 5.84
CA LYS A 260 18.31 16.71 4.53
C LYS A 260 19.39 15.67 4.20
N ASN A 261 19.26 14.98 3.07
CA ASN A 261 20.26 14.05 2.50
C ASN A 261 20.56 12.77 3.30
N GLY A 262 19.55 12.13 3.93
CA GLY A 262 19.69 10.75 4.42
C GLY A 262 20.65 10.52 5.60
N LEU A 263 21.25 11.57 6.15
CA LEU A 263 22.00 11.52 7.40
C LEU A 263 21.12 12.08 8.52
N VAL A 264 21.06 11.33 9.61
CA VAL A 264 20.61 11.84 10.90
C VAL A 264 21.41 13.11 11.14
N ARG A 265 20.75 14.27 11.16
CA ARG A 265 21.34 15.44 11.79
C ARG A 265 21.42 15.07 13.26
N ARG A 266 22.52 14.42 13.63
CA ARG A 266 22.94 14.24 15.02
C ARG A 266 22.79 15.63 15.61
N GLN A 267 21.83 15.81 16.52
CA GLN A 267 21.75 17.05 17.29
C GLN A 267 23.16 17.26 17.84
N GLY A 268 23.84 18.27 17.30
CA GLY A 268 25.14 18.66 17.78
C GLY A 268 24.98 18.97 19.26
N GLY A 269 25.83 18.36 20.07
CA GLY A 269 26.01 18.78 21.45
C GLY A 269 26.31 20.27 21.48
N GLY A 270 25.53 20.99 22.27
CA GLY A 270 25.59 22.44 22.37
C GLY A 270 24.60 22.91 23.41
N ALA A 271 25.05 22.85 24.67
CA ALA A 271 24.61 23.58 25.85
C ALA A 271 23.21 24.23 25.87
N GLY A 272 22.42 23.85 26.87
CA GLY A 272 21.51 24.75 27.58
C GLY A 272 20.18 25.04 26.88
N SER A 273 19.16 24.22 27.14
CA SER A 273 17.77 24.63 26.98
C SER A 273 16.89 23.82 27.93
N LYS A 274 16.36 24.51 28.94
CA LYS A 274 15.38 24.02 29.92
C LYS A 274 14.25 23.24 29.24
N CYS A 275 13.94 22.05 29.76
CA CYS A 275 12.64 21.42 29.54
C CYS A 275 11.54 22.33 30.08
N ILE A 276 10.84 23.05 29.19
CA ILE A 276 9.58 23.71 29.53
C ILE A 276 8.49 22.63 29.41
N GLY A 277 7.85 22.27 30.52
CA GLY A 277 6.57 21.55 30.49
C GLY A 277 6.40 20.32 31.39
N CYS A 278 7.34 19.96 32.26
CA CYS A 278 7.08 18.95 33.30
C CYS A 278 6.62 19.63 34.60
N PRO A 279 5.35 19.48 35.03
CA PRO A 279 4.94 19.93 36.35
C PRO A 279 5.49 18.96 37.41
N GLY A 280 6.33 19.52 38.29
CA GLY A 280 6.59 19.07 39.67
C GLY A 280 6.69 17.57 39.95
N ARG A 281 7.92 17.05 39.96
CA ARG A 281 8.28 16.01 40.93
C ARG A 281 9.74 16.19 41.35
N ASP A 282 9.89 16.80 42.51
CA ASP A 282 11.17 16.96 43.21
C ASP A 282 11.83 15.60 43.44
N VAL A 283 13.02 15.41 42.89
CA VAL A 283 13.93 14.34 43.30
C VAL A 283 15.01 15.00 44.16
N LYS A 284 14.74 15.04 45.48
CA LYS A 284 15.78 15.25 46.49
C LYS A 284 16.60 13.96 46.63
N GLY A 285 17.91 14.10 46.39
CA GLY A 285 19.03 13.46 47.09
C GLY A 285 18.98 11.97 47.43
N ALA A 286 19.80 11.18 46.72
CA ALA A 286 20.61 10.06 47.24
C ALA A 286 21.64 9.75 46.11
N GLY A 287 22.94 9.96 46.24
CA GLY A 287 23.80 9.49 47.32
C GLY A 287 24.42 8.16 46.88
N TYR A 288 25.41 8.19 45.98
CA TYR A 288 26.26 7.03 45.66
C TYR A 288 27.43 7.03 46.66
N THR A 289 27.47 6.04 47.55
CA THR A 289 28.66 5.68 48.32
C THR A 289 29.44 4.60 47.57
N GLU A 290 30.70 4.89 47.30
CA GLU A 290 31.78 3.90 47.16
C GLU A 290 31.82 2.98 48.39
N GLN A 291 32.08 1.68 48.19
CA GLN A 291 33.22 0.97 48.82
C GLN A 291 33.26 -0.53 48.47
N SER A 292 34.39 -0.93 47.90
CA SER A 292 35.24 -2.09 48.20
C SER A 292 34.63 -3.48 48.48
N ALA A 293 34.88 -4.41 47.57
CA ALA A 293 35.70 -5.62 47.79
C ALA A 293 36.03 -6.28 46.44
#